data_AF-A0A7V6TMN4-F1
#
_entry.id   AF-A0A7V6TMN4-F1
#
_cell.length_a   1.000
_cell.length_b   1.000
_cell.length_c   1.000
_cell.angle_alpha   90.00
_cell.angle_beta   90.00
_cell.angle_gamma   90.00
#
_symmetry.space_group_name_H-M   'P 1'
#
loop_
_entity.id
_entity.type
_entity.pdbx_description
1 polymer ?
#
loop_
_entity_poly.entity_id
_entity_poly.type
_entity_poly.pdbx_seq_one_letter_code
_entity_poly.pdbx_strand_id
1 'polypeptide(L)'
;MKILKVPFEVAEDRGVTIDLKVPDTCKLIEYRRPEPKMLDNVEEALINAIENPINSKKFSELISGGKKVLFMIENQFRQAQVNFVIAYIG
;
A
#
# COMPACT_ATOMS: atom_id res chain seq x y z
N MET A 1 2.55 22.65 -25.39
CA MET A 1 3.20 21.32 -25.30
C MET A 1 3.11 20.91 -23.84
N LYS A 2 2.63 19.71 -23.53
CA LYS A 2 2.52 19.22 -22.14
C LYS A 2 3.55 18.15 -21.86
N ILE A 3 4.13 18.15 -20.66
CA ILE A 3 5.06 17.12 -20.20
C ILE A 3 4.36 16.28 -19.14
N LEU A 4 4.22 14.99 -19.38
CA LEU A 4 3.66 14.02 -18.44
C LEU A 4 4.79 13.25 -17.76
N LYS A 5 4.71 13.11 -16.43
CA LYS A 5 5.61 12.25 -15.65
C LYS A 5 5.05 10.84 -15.66
N VAL A 6 5.64 9.97 -16.49
CA VAL A 6 5.24 8.56 -16.60
C VAL A 6 6.06 7.75 -15.59
N PRO A 7 5.43 7.03 -14.64
CA PRO A 7 6.17 6.16 -13.73
C PRO A 7 7.02 5.15 -14.49
N PHE A 8 8.28 5.04 -14.12
CA PHE A 8 9.21 4.06 -14.65
C PHE A 8 9.92 3.44 -13.46
N GLU A 9 9.35 2.36 -12.92
CA GLU A 9 9.95 1.62 -11.82
C GLU A 9 10.78 0.47 -12.38
N VAL A 10 12.07 0.44 -12.01
CA VAL A 10 12.93 -0.74 -12.14
C VAL A 10 13.25 -1.26 -10.73
N ALA A 11 13.73 -2.49 -10.64
CA ALA A 11 13.96 -3.13 -9.35
C ALA A 11 14.90 -2.32 -8.44
N GLU A 12 15.89 -1.63 -9.03
CA GLU A 12 16.86 -0.81 -8.30
C GLU A 12 16.39 0.62 -8.00
N ASP A 13 15.48 1.19 -8.80
CA ASP A 13 15.11 2.62 -8.72
C ASP A 13 13.59 2.81 -8.59
N ARG A 14 13.13 3.09 -7.36
CA ARG A 14 11.74 3.43 -7.06
C ARG A 14 11.50 4.94 -7.12
N GLY A 15 10.30 5.33 -7.55
CA GLY A 15 9.89 6.74 -7.64
C GLY A 15 10.47 7.49 -8.84
N VAL A 16 11.11 6.80 -9.79
CA VAL A 16 11.62 7.40 -11.02
C VAL A 16 10.48 7.60 -12.01
N THR A 17 10.53 8.73 -12.71
CA THR A 17 9.59 9.07 -13.77
C THR A 17 10.32 9.48 -15.02
N ILE A 18 9.75 9.15 -16.19
CA ILE A 18 10.23 9.59 -17.49
C ILE A 18 9.30 10.67 -18.03
N ASP A 19 9.89 11.68 -18.66
CA ASP A 19 9.16 12.79 -19.27
C ASP A 19 8.62 12.40 -20.64
N LEU A 20 7.30 12.30 -20.76
CA LEU A 20 6.62 12.17 -22.04
C LEU A 20 6.15 13.54 -22.52
N LYS A 21 6.75 14.03 -23.60
CA LYS A 21 6.36 15.28 -24.26
C LYS A 21 5.18 15.02 -25.22
N VAL A 22 4.03 15.60 -24.92
CA VAL A 22 2.81 15.50 -25.73
C VAL A 22 2.59 16.84 -26.48
N PRO A 23 2.62 16.84 -27.82
CA PRO A 23 2.28 18.01 -28.61
C PRO A 23 0.84 18.47 -28.39
N ASP A 24 0.57 19.77 -28.53
CA ASP A 24 -0.79 20.32 -28.34
C ASP A 24 -1.78 19.87 -29.42
N THR A 25 -1.28 19.33 -30.53
CA THR A 25 -2.08 18.74 -31.61
C THR A 25 -2.68 17.39 -31.23
N CYS A 26 -2.21 16.75 -30.17
CA CYS A 26 -2.71 15.46 -29.71
C CYS A 26 -3.87 15.63 -28.71
N LYS A 27 -4.89 14.77 -28.83
CA LYS A 27 -5.97 14.70 -27.83
C LYS A 27 -5.47 13.91 -26.61
N LEU A 28 -5.29 14.60 -25.48
CA LEU A 28 -4.94 13.98 -24.20
C LEU A 28 -6.19 13.75 -23.34
N ILE A 29 -6.41 12.50 -22.91
CA ILE A 29 -7.45 12.13 -21.94
C ILE A 29 -6.76 11.40 -20.79
N GLU A 30 -6.92 11.90 -19.57
CA GLU A 30 -6.31 11.32 -18.37
C GLU A 30 -7.36 10.56 -17.56
N TYR A 31 -7.11 9.30 -17.28
CA TYR A 31 -7.91 8.48 -16.35
C TYR A 31 -7.11 8.31 -15.07
N ARG A 32 -7.43 9.08 -14.04
CA ARG A 32 -6.82 8.94 -12.70
C ARG A 32 -7.89 8.55 -11.70
N ARG A 33 -7.63 7.49 -10.94
CA ARG A 33 -8.41 7.21 -9.74
C ARG A 33 -7.98 8.22 -8.67
N PRO A 34 -8.91 8.80 -7.89
CA PRO A 34 -8.55 9.58 -6.72
C PRO A 34 -7.75 8.69 -5.77
N GLU A 35 -6.51 9.09 -5.46
CA GLU A 35 -5.74 8.43 -4.42
C GLU A 35 -6.41 8.65 -3.06
N PRO A 36 -6.45 7.63 -2.18
CA PRO A 36 -6.92 7.82 -0.82
C PRO A 36 -6.03 8.84 -0.10
N LYS A 37 -6.63 9.58 0.85
CA LYS A 37 -5.87 10.51 1.69
C LYS A 37 -4.77 9.72 2.43
N MET A 38 -3.56 10.26 2.44
CA MET A 38 -2.47 9.71 3.23
C MET A 38 -2.89 9.69 4.72
N LEU A 39 -2.55 8.59 5.40
CA LEU A 39 -2.80 8.46 6.83
C LEU A 39 -1.83 9.37 7.60
N ASP A 40 -2.36 10.10 8.58
CA ASP A 40 -1.57 10.99 9.42
C ASP A 40 -0.65 10.18 10.37
N ASN A 41 -1.14 9.02 10.84
CA ASN A 41 -0.38 8.04 11.64
C ASN A 41 -0.70 6.61 11.18
N VAL A 42 0.26 5.96 10.52
CA VAL A 42 0.08 4.61 9.96
C VAL A 42 0.01 3.53 11.06
N GLU A 43 0.75 3.72 12.16
CA GLU A 43 0.79 2.77 13.28
C GLU A 43 -0.55 2.71 14.00
N GLU A 44 -1.09 3.88 14.37
CA GLU A 44 -2.39 3.97 15.03
C GLU A 44 -3.51 3.41 14.13
N ALA A 45 -3.47 3.71 12.84
CA ALA A 45 -4.43 3.18 11.87
C ALA A 45 -4.35 1.65 11.75
N LEU A 46 -3.14 1.08 11.77
CA LEU A 46 -2.92 -0.36 11.72
C LEU A 46 -3.48 -1.05 12.98
N ILE A 47 -3.12 -0.58 14.16
CA ILE A 47 -3.62 -1.13 15.44
C ILE A 47 -5.15 -1.04 15.49
N ASN A 48 -5.71 0.11 15.09
CA ASN A 48 -7.15 0.30 15.05
C ASN A 48 -7.83 -0.68 14.09
N ALA A 49 -7.24 -0.95 12.92
CA ALA A 49 -7.79 -1.91 11.96
C ALA A 49 -7.74 -3.36 12.47
N ILE A 50 -6.67 -3.74 13.18
CA ILE A 50 -6.50 -5.08 13.78
C ILE A 50 -7.53 -5.33 14.89
N GLU A 51 -7.76 -4.33 15.75
CA GLU A 51 -8.63 -4.47 16.92
C GLU A 51 -10.10 -4.10 16.66
N ASN A 52 -10.42 -3.55 15.49
CA ASN A 52 -11.79 -3.28 15.04
C ASN A 52 -12.07 -3.93 13.68
N PRO A 53 -12.05 -5.26 13.60
CA PRO A 53 -12.20 -5.96 12.34
C PRO A 53 -13.64 -5.88 11.82
N ILE A 54 -13.79 -5.88 10.50
CA ILE A 54 -15.10 -5.91 9.86
C ILE A 54 -15.66 -7.34 9.96
N ASN A 55 -16.82 -7.48 10.60
CA ASN A 55 -17.60 -8.72 10.67
C ASN A 55 -16.86 -9.95 11.24
N SER A 56 -15.89 -9.77 12.15
CA SER A 56 -15.21 -10.88 12.83
C SER A 56 -14.81 -10.53 14.26
N LYS A 57 -14.23 -11.50 14.98
CA LYS A 57 -13.67 -11.27 16.32
C LYS A 57 -12.36 -10.51 16.24
N LYS A 58 -12.04 -9.76 17.29
CA LYS A 58 -10.76 -9.06 17.41
C LYS A 58 -9.60 -10.02 17.30
N PHE A 59 -8.50 -9.55 16.73
CA PHE A 59 -7.31 -10.38 16.58
C PHE A 59 -6.81 -10.89 17.95
N SER A 60 -6.76 -10.02 18.95
CA SER A 60 -6.45 -10.35 20.34
C SER A 60 -7.28 -11.51 20.92
N GLU A 61 -8.58 -11.57 20.59
CA GLU A 61 -9.46 -12.67 20.99
C GLU A 61 -9.13 -13.98 20.25
N LEU A 62 -8.80 -13.87 18.97
CA LEU A 62 -8.51 -15.03 18.12
C LEU A 62 -7.22 -15.74 18.54
N ILE A 63 -6.19 -15.01 18.94
CA ILE A 63 -4.87 -15.56 19.31
C ILE A 63 -4.74 -15.91 20.79
N SER A 64 -5.74 -15.57 21.61
CA SER A 64 -5.74 -15.89 23.04
C SER A 64 -5.62 -17.40 23.31
N GLY A 65 -5.00 -17.76 24.45
CA GLY A 65 -4.94 -19.15 24.93
C GLY A 65 -3.79 -20.00 24.38
N GLY A 66 -2.66 -19.39 23.97
CA GLY A 66 -1.44 -20.12 23.62
C GLY A 66 -1.53 -20.91 22.31
N LYS A 67 -2.31 -20.41 21.35
CA LYS A 67 -2.50 -21.05 20.05
C LYS A 67 -1.24 -20.93 19.19
N LYS A 68 -1.00 -21.92 18.33
CA LYS A 68 -0.02 -21.81 17.24
C LYS A 68 -0.66 -21.00 16.11
N VAL A 69 0.02 -19.93 15.69
CA VAL A 69 -0.47 -19.01 14.66
C VAL A 69 0.45 -19.10 13.44
N LEU A 70 -0.13 -19.10 12.25
CA LEU A 70 0.57 -19.01 10.97
C LEU A 70 0.18 -17.69 10.31
N PHE A 71 1.18 -16.91 9.90
CA PHE A 71 0.97 -15.71 9.10
C PHE A 71 1.34 -15.99 7.64
N MET A 72 0.41 -15.71 6.73
CA MET A 72 0.67 -15.73 5.30
C MET A 72 0.93 -14.30 4.84
N ILE A 73 2.15 -14.04 4.39
CA ILE A 73 2.59 -12.71 3.95
C ILE A 73 2.83 -12.70 2.44
N GLU A 74 2.75 -11.51 1.85
CA GLU A 74 3.06 -11.35 0.44
C GLU A 74 4.53 -11.64 0.13
N ASN A 75 4.82 -12.02 -1.12
CA ASN A 75 6.18 -12.27 -1.58
C ASN A 75 6.94 -10.97 -1.89
N GLN A 76 8.24 -11.08 -2.15
CA GLN A 76 9.14 -9.94 -2.39
C GLN A 76 8.79 -9.04 -3.60
N PHE A 77 7.87 -9.47 -4.47
CA PHE A 77 7.46 -8.71 -5.65
C PHE A 77 6.24 -7.81 -5.39
N ARG A 78 5.70 -7.83 -4.17
CA ARG A 78 4.61 -6.96 -3.74
C ARG A 78 5.11 -5.85 -2.85
N GLN A 79 4.38 -4.75 -2.85
CA GLN A 79 4.76 -3.52 -2.16
C GLN A 79 4.18 -3.39 -0.74
N ALA A 80 3.52 -4.42 -0.20
CA ALA A 80 3.05 -4.39 1.17
C ALA A 80 4.21 -4.16 2.15
N GLN A 81 3.97 -3.31 3.15
CA GLN A 81 4.95 -2.99 4.18
C GLN A 81 5.02 -4.10 5.25
N VAL A 82 5.39 -5.31 4.84
CA VAL A 82 5.31 -6.51 5.69
C VAL A 82 6.10 -6.37 6.99
N ASN A 83 7.31 -5.83 6.95
CA ASN A 83 8.13 -5.62 8.14
C ASN A 83 7.46 -4.70 9.16
N PHE A 84 6.74 -3.69 8.68
CA PHE A 84 5.97 -2.79 9.53
C PHE A 84 4.80 -3.54 10.16
N VAL A 85 4.04 -4.30 9.38
CA VAL A 85 2.85 -5.02 9.87
C VAL A 85 3.20 -6.12 10.88
N ILE A 86 4.21 -6.95 10.59
CA ILE A 86 4.59 -8.08 11.46
C ILE A 86 4.99 -7.61 12.86
N ALA A 87 5.65 -6.46 12.99
CA ALA A 87 6.09 -5.93 14.28
C ALA A 87 4.94 -5.69 15.28
N TYR A 88 3.69 -5.62 14.82
CA TYR A 88 2.51 -5.39 15.68
C TYR A 88 1.64 -6.64 15.88
N ILE A 89 1.88 -7.72 15.13
CA ILE A 89 1.05 -8.94 15.18
C ILE A 89 1.80 -10.20 15.62
N GLY A 90 3.15 -10.17 15.61
CA GLY A 90 4.02 -11.25 16.09
C GLY A 90 4.62 -10.95 17.45
#